data_AF-A0A537VA07-F1
#
_entry.id   AF-A0A537VA07-F1
#
_cell.length_a   1.000
_cell.length_b   1.000
_cell.length_c   1.000
_cell.angle_alpha   90.00
_cell.angle_beta   90.00
_cell.angle_gamma   90.00
#
_symmetry.space_group_name_H-M   'P 1'
#
loop_
_entity.id
_entity.type
_entity.pdbx_description
1 polymer ?
#
loop_
_entity_poly.entity_id
_entity_poly.type
_entity_poly.pdbx_seq_one_letter_code
_entity_poly.pdbx_strand_id
1 'polypeptide(L)'
;RYWEFAILRGDPSDGLPGVRGVGAKTARDLVLAYPSIDALLEAAAAGDLRLKPGVRARLLEARSYLDAMRSLVPVNADAPLSLWAGDRDEAALKDLATELGLKGPVQRLLAAQATTGTG
;
A
#
# COMPACT_ATOMS: atom_id res chain seq x y z
N ARG A 1 10.54 0.43 3.36
CA ARG A 1 9.59 1.34 4.04
C ARG A 1 8.78 2.09 2.98
N TYR A 2 7.89 1.37 2.29
CA TYR A 2 7.17 1.91 1.13
C TYR A 2 6.04 2.86 1.52
N TRP A 3 5.27 2.54 2.56
CA TRP A 3 4.17 3.39 3.02
C TRP A 3 4.66 4.78 3.46
N GLU A 4 5.82 4.89 4.15
CA GLU A 4 6.42 6.20 4.48
C GLU A 4 6.74 7.02 3.24
N PHE A 5 7.27 6.36 2.21
CA PHE A 5 7.55 6.99 0.93
C PHE A 5 6.26 7.47 0.24
N ALA A 6 5.21 6.66 0.24
CA ALA A 6 3.91 7.00 -0.34
C ALA A 6 3.24 8.16 0.42
N ILE A 7 3.30 8.18 1.75
CA ILE A 7 2.79 9.29 2.58
C ILE A 7 3.46 10.62 2.20
N LEU A 8 4.79 10.61 2.05
CA LEU A 8 5.58 11.81 1.74
C LEU A 8 5.38 12.28 0.30
N ARG A 9 5.46 11.37 -0.67
CA ARG A 9 5.37 11.70 -2.11
C ARG A 9 3.94 11.96 -2.57
N GLY A 10 2.98 11.26 -1.96
CA GLY A 10 1.64 11.06 -2.49
C GLY A 10 1.53 9.82 -3.38
N ASP A 11 0.29 9.37 -3.51
CA ASP A 11 -0.16 8.27 -4.36
C ASP A 11 -1.57 8.58 -4.89
N PRO A 12 -1.68 9.07 -6.15
CA PRO A 12 -2.98 9.40 -6.73
C PRO A 12 -3.94 8.21 -6.83
N SER A 13 -3.42 6.99 -6.94
CA SER A 13 -4.27 5.79 -7.03
C SER A 13 -4.98 5.47 -5.72
N ASP A 14 -4.35 5.83 -4.60
CA ASP A 14 -4.90 5.73 -3.24
C ASP A 14 -5.49 7.05 -2.71
N GLY A 15 -5.58 8.09 -3.57
CA GLY A 15 -6.08 9.41 -3.17
C GLY A 15 -5.17 10.17 -2.20
N LEU A 16 -3.91 9.77 -2.05
CA LEU A 16 -2.94 10.40 -1.15
C LEU A 16 -2.32 11.63 -1.84
N PRO A 17 -2.57 12.87 -1.35
CA PRO A 17 -2.03 14.07 -1.99
C PRO A 17 -0.53 14.25 -1.79
N GLY A 18 0.05 13.66 -0.73
CA GLY A 18 1.46 13.83 -0.38
C GLY A 18 1.78 15.17 0.28
N VAL A 19 3.02 15.31 0.73
CA VAL A 19 3.53 16.60 1.22
C VAL A 19 3.85 17.49 0.03
N ARG A 20 3.20 18.64 -0.06
CA ARG A 20 3.35 19.60 -1.17
C ARG A 20 4.83 19.85 -1.49
N GLY A 21 5.26 19.55 -2.72
CA GLY A 21 6.64 19.78 -3.19
C GLY A 21 7.70 18.81 -2.63
N VAL A 22 7.29 17.75 -1.96
CA VAL A 22 8.13 16.58 -1.69
C VAL A 22 7.86 15.55 -2.78
N GLY A 23 8.66 15.61 -3.86
CA GLY A 23 8.57 14.63 -4.95
C GLY A 23 9.29 13.31 -4.61
N ALA A 24 9.25 12.34 -5.54
CA ALA A 24 9.78 10.99 -5.34
C ALA A 24 11.25 10.98 -4.87
N LYS A 25 12.10 11.82 -5.47
CA LYS A 25 13.51 11.91 -5.10
C LYS A 25 13.67 12.35 -3.64
N THR A 26 13.03 13.45 -3.26
CA THR A 26 13.10 13.99 -1.90
C THR A 26 12.49 13.01 -0.89
N ALA A 27 11.33 12.43 -1.19
CA ALA A 27 10.69 11.43 -0.33
C ALA A 27 11.62 10.24 -0.07
N ARG A 28 12.24 9.68 -1.11
CA ARG A 28 13.21 8.59 -0.99
C ARG A 28 14.39 8.99 -0.10
N ASP A 29 14.98 10.15 -0.36
CA ASP A 29 16.17 10.62 0.38
C ASP A 29 15.83 10.83 1.86
N LEU A 30 14.64 11.35 2.18
CA LEU A 30 14.16 11.51 3.55
C LEU A 30 13.92 10.16 4.24
N VAL A 31 13.23 9.23 3.57
CA VAL A 31 13.01 7.87 4.13
C VAL A 31 14.36 7.20 4.39
N LEU A 32 15.34 7.31 3.51
CA LEU A 32 16.65 6.71 3.74
C LEU A 32 17.43 7.38 4.88
N ALA A 33 17.31 8.70 5.04
CA ALA A 33 18.08 9.47 6.02
C ALA A 33 17.53 9.39 7.46
N TYR A 34 16.22 9.14 7.63
CA TYR A 34 15.57 9.11 8.94
C TYR A 34 14.90 7.74 9.18
N PRO A 35 14.94 7.21 10.40
CA PRO A 35 14.43 5.87 10.69
C PRO A 35 12.90 5.76 10.65
N SER A 36 12.18 6.88 10.79
CA SER A 36 10.72 6.95 10.69
C SER A 36 10.26 8.37 10.36
N ILE A 37 8.97 8.53 10.02
CA ILE A 37 8.33 9.85 9.88
C ILE A 37 8.36 10.62 11.20
N ASP A 38 8.22 9.96 12.35
CA ASP A 38 8.31 10.62 13.66
C ASP A 38 9.71 11.19 13.88
N ALA A 39 10.76 10.40 13.63
CA ALA A 39 12.14 10.87 13.74
C ALA A 39 12.45 12.01 12.76
N LEU A 40 11.84 11.97 11.57
CA LEU A 40 11.94 13.06 10.59
C LEU A 40 11.28 14.36 11.09
N LEU A 41 10.09 14.26 11.69
CA LEU A 41 9.35 15.41 12.23
C LEU A 41 10.04 16.01 13.45
N GLU A 42 10.56 15.17 14.35
CA GLU A 42 11.35 15.62 15.49
C GLU A 42 12.65 16.31 15.04
N ALA A 43 13.36 15.74 14.05
CA ALA A 43 14.52 16.39 13.46
C ALA A 43 14.18 17.73 12.78
N ALA A 44 13.02 17.80 12.12
CA ALA A 44 12.52 19.04 11.53
C ALA A 44 12.21 20.11 12.59
N ALA A 45 11.60 19.73 13.71
CA ALA A 45 11.31 20.64 14.82
C ALA A 45 12.60 21.10 15.54
N ALA A 46 13.57 20.20 15.69
CA ALA A 46 14.88 20.50 16.28
C ALA A 46 15.81 21.32 15.37
N GLY A 47 15.40 21.59 14.12
CA GLY A 47 16.17 22.41 13.19
C GLY A 47 17.37 21.71 12.54
N ASP A 48 17.31 20.38 12.37
CA ASP A 48 18.39 19.58 11.76
C ASP A 48 18.86 20.17 10.42
N LEU A 49 20.16 20.46 10.34
CA LEU A 49 20.80 21.10 9.19
C LEU A 49 20.84 20.20 7.94
N ARG A 50 20.66 18.88 8.10
CA ARG A 50 20.51 17.95 6.98
C ARG A 50 19.22 18.20 6.20
N LEU A 51 18.22 18.85 6.81
CA LEU A 51 16.99 19.26 6.14
C LEU A 51 17.15 20.65 5.52
N LYS A 52 17.02 20.71 4.20
CA LYS A 52 16.93 22.00 3.49
C LYS A 52 15.79 22.84 4.07
N PRO A 53 15.97 24.15 4.30
CA PRO A 53 14.97 25.00 4.98
C PRO A 53 13.56 24.90 4.39
N GLY A 54 13.44 24.87 3.05
CA GLY A 54 12.14 24.74 2.39
C GLY A 54 11.47 23.38 2.60
N VAL A 55 12.24 22.29 2.66
CA VAL A 55 11.68 20.95 2.95
C VAL A 55 11.25 20.88 4.40
N ARG A 56 12.07 21.40 5.33
CA ARG A 56 11.75 21.48 6.76
C ARG A 56 10.44 22.24 7.00
N ALA A 57 10.30 23.43 6.42
CA ALA A 57 9.09 24.23 6.55
C ALA A 57 7.84 23.46 6.08
N ARG A 58 7.92 22.79 4.94
CA ARG A 58 6.77 22.03 4.39
C ARG A 58 6.43 20.77 5.19
N LEU A 59 7.41 20.11 5.78
CA LEU A 59 7.16 18.99 6.69
C LEU A 59 6.42 19.46 7.94
N LEU A 60 6.81 20.60 8.51
CA LEU A 60 6.15 21.20 9.66
C LEU A 60 4.72 21.70 9.32
N GLU A 61 4.55 22.34 8.16
CA GLU A 61 3.22 22.73 7.64
C GLU A 61 2.30 21.51 7.44
N ALA A 62 2.85 20.38 7.00
CA ALA A 62 2.11 19.15 6.74
C ALA A 62 1.96 18.24 7.97
N ARG A 63 2.29 18.72 9.18
CA ARG A 63 2.31 17.90 10.40
C ARG A 63 1.01 17.14 10.65
N SER A 64 -0.13 17.81 10.56
CA SER A 64 -1.46 17.20 10.77
C SER A 64 -1.78 16.11 9.75
N TYR A 65 -1.42 16.34 8.48
CA TYR A 65 -1.55 15.34 7.42
C TYR A 65 -0.67 14.12 7.70
N LEU A 66 0.60 14.34 8.06
CA LEU A 66 1.55 13.25 8.36
C LEU A 66 1.11 12.43 9.59
N ASP A 67 0.60 13.09 10.62
CA ASP A 67 0.04 12.44 11.81
C ASP A 67 -1.20 11.58 11.50
N ALA A 68 -2.08 12.04 10.61
CA ALA A 68 -3.23 11.24 10.19
C ALA A 68 -2.80 10.05 9.33
N MET A 69 -1.95 10.30 8.33
CA MET A 69 -1.58 9.28 7.35
C MET A 69 -0.69 8.18 7.92
N ARG A 70 0.12 8.47 8.94
CA ARG A 70 0.91 7.44 9.62
C ARG A 70 0.03 6.37 10.30
N SER A 71 -1.21 6.70 10.64
CA SER A 71 -2.18 5.74 11.20
C SER A 71 -3.00 5.01 10.15
N LEU A 72 -3.23 5.63 8.99
CA LEU A 72 -4.18 5.13 7.99
C LEU A 72 -3.54 4.32 6.86
N VAL A 73 -2.32 4.67 6.47
CA VAL A 73 -1.66 4.06 5.30
C VAL A 73 -1.03 2.69 5.58
N PRO A 74 -0.47 2.38 6.76
CA PRO A 74 0.05 1.05 7.02
C PRO A 74 -1.03 -0.03 6.87
N VAL A 75 -0.68 -1.15 6.22
CA VAL A 75 -1.58 -2.31 6.10
C VAL A 75 -1.87 -2.88 7.48
N ASN A 76 -3.14 -3.08 7.80
CA ASN A 76 -3.54 -3.77 9.01
C ASN A 76 -3.23 -5.28 8.90
N ALA A 77 -2.14 -5.70 9.56
CA ALA A 77 -1.71 -7.10 9.59
C ALA A 77 -2.57 -7.98 10.53
N ASP A 78 -3.37 -7.36 11.40
CA ASP A 78 -4.18 -8.02 12.43
C ASP A 78 -5.68 -7.99 12.08
N ALA A 79 -6.03 -7.67 10.83
CA ALA A 79 -7.42 -7.65 10.40
C ALA A 79 -8.05 -9.04 10.60
N PRO A 80 -9.23 -9.13 11.24
CA PRO A 80 -9.89 -10.42 11.43
C PRO A 80 -10.27 -11.02 10.07
N LEU A 81 -9.79 -12.23 9.80
CA LEU A 81 -10.09 -12.94 8.56
C LEU A 81 -11.14 -14.04 8.82
N SER A 82 -12.18 -14.05 8.00
CA SER A 82 -13.10 -15.17 7.89
C SER A 82 -12.84 -15.86 6.55
N LEU A 83 -12.29 -17.07 6.61
CA LEU A 83 -12.00 -17.84 5.41
C LEU A 83 -13.20 -18.74 5.07
N TRP A 84 -13.56 -18.77 3.79
CA TRP A 84 -14.55 -19.72 3.30
C TRP A 84 -13.93 -21.13 3.28
N ALA A 85 -14.65 -22.10 3.86
CA ALA A 85 -14.23 -23.49 4.00
C ALA A 85 -15.28 -24.49 3.46
N GLY A 86 -16.17 -24.04 2.56
CA GLY A 86 -17.16 -24.92 1.94
C GLY A 86 -16.57 -25.81 0.86
N ASP A 87 -17.37 -26.75 0.38
CA ASP A 87 -17.02 -27.60 -0.75
C ASP A 87 -17.11 -26.83 -2.07
N ARG A 88 -16.22 -27.17 -3.01
CA ARG A 88 -16.26 -26.62 -4.36
C ARG A 88 -17.35 -27.30 -5.18
N ASP A 89 -18.20 -26.50 -5.82
CA ASP A 89 -19.19 -27.00 -6.78
C ASP A 89 -18.72 -26.74 -8.22
N GLU A 90 -18.15 -27.77 -8.84
CA GLU A 90 -17.70 -27.69 -10.23
C GLU A 90 -18.85 -27.57 -11.24
N ALA A 91 -20.03 -28.13 -10.92
CA ALA A 91 -21.17 -28.08 -11.83
C ALA A 91 -21.70 -26.65 -11.89
N ALA A 92 -21.93 -26.03 -10.74
CA ALA A 92 -22.32 -24.63 -10.64
C ALA A 92 -21.28 -23.69 -11.29
N LEU A 93 -19.97 -23.98 -11.13
CA LEU A 93 -18.91 -23.22 -11.79
C LEU A 93 -18.98 -23.32 -13.32
N LYS A 94 -19.24 -24.50 -13.89
CA LYS A 94 -19.35 -24.73 -15.34
C LYS A 94 -20.58 -24.05 -15.93
N ASP A 95 -21.69 -24.05 -15.19
CA ASP A 95 -22.92 -23.36 -15.57
C ASP A 95 -22.69 -21.85 -15.61
N LEU A 96 -22.12 -21.27 -14.54
CA LEU A 96 -21.78 -19.84 -14.48
C LEU A 96 -20.74 -19.45 -15.55
N ALA A 97 -19.78 -20.32 -15.84
CA ALA A 97 -18.80 -20.09 -16.91
C ALA A 97 -19.46 -20.04 -18.29
N THR A 98 -20.54 -20.79 -18.49
CA THR A 98 -21.32 -20.75 -19.72
C THR A 98 -22.10 -19.45 -19.83
N GLU A 99 -22.81 -19.08 -18.76
CA GLU A 99 -23.60 -17.85 -18.68
C GLU A 99 -22.75 -16.59 -18.92
N LEU A 100 -21.58 -16.52 -18.27
CA LEU A 100 -20.69 -15.34 -18.35
C LEU A 100 -19.72 -15.39 -19.54
N GLY A 101 -19.76 -16.42 -20.39
CA GLY A 101 -18.84 -16.56 -21.53
C GLY A 101 -17.38 -16.84 -21.14
N LEU A 102 -17.13 -17.39 -19.95
CA LEU A 102 -15.81 -17.64 -19.36
C LEU A 102 -15.34 -19.11 -19.49
N LYS A 103 -15.93 -19.89 -20.39
CA LYS A 103 -15.62 -21.32 -20.57
C LYS A 103 -14.12 -21.61 -20.72
N GLY A 104 -13.43 -20.87 -21.57
CA GLY A 104 -12.00 -21.06 -21.84
C GLY A 104 -11.09 -20.84 -20.62
N PRO A 105 -11.17 -19.69 -19.93
CA PRO A 105 -10.47 -19.47 -18.67
C PRO A 105 -10.76 -20.52 -17.59
N VAL A 106 -12.03 -20.90 -17.40
CA VAL A 106 -12.42 -21.89 -16.38
C VAL A 106 -11.88 -23.29 -16.70
N GLN A 107 -11.89 -23.70 -17.96
CA GLN A 107 -11.27 -24.97 -18.39
C GLN A 107 -9.77 -25.00 -18.08
N ARG A 108 -9.04 -23.90 -18.33
CA ARG A 108 -7.61 -23.82 -18.00
C ARG A 108 -7.36 -23.87 -16.48
N LEU A 109 -8.21 -23.22 -15.68
CA LEU A 109 -8.13 -23.27 -14.22
C LEU A 109 -8.30 -24.71 -13.70
N LEU A 110 -9.35 -25.42 -14.15
CA LEU A 110 -9.62 -26.80 -13.72
C LEU A 110 -8.48 -27.76 -14.12
N ALA A 111 -7.95 -27.62 -15.34
CA ALA A 111 -6.80 -28.40 -15.80
C ALA A 111 -5.54 -28.16 -14.95
N ALA A 112 -5.27 -26.91 -14.57
CA ALA A 112 -4.14 -26.57 -13.70
C ALA A 112 -4.29 -27.18 -12.29
N GLN A 113 -5.49 -27.10 -11.70
CA GLN A 113 -5.77 -27.68 -10.38
C GLN A 113 -5.62 -29.20 -10.36
N ALA A 114 -6.05 -29.88 -11.43
CA ALA A 114 -5.87 -31.33 -11.58
C ALA A 114 -4.39 -31.75 -11.65
N THR A 115 -3.50 -30.85 -12.05
CA THR A 115 -2.05 -31.12 -12.12
C THR A 115 -1.36 -30.96 -10.76
N THR A 116 -1.94 -30.20 -9.83
CA THR A 116 -1.35 -29.92 -8.50
C THR A 116 -1.74 -30.94 -7.43
N GLY A 117 -2.75 -31.79 -7.66
CA GLY A 117 -3.26 -32.77 -6.70
C GLY A 117 -2.49 -34.08 -6.54
N THR A 118 -1.29 -34.20 -7.13
CA THR A 118 -0.50 -35.46 -7.15
C THR A 118 0.78 -35.38 -6.30
N GLY A 119 0.76 -34.62 -5.19
CA GLY A 119 1.90 -34.44 -4.28
C GLY A 119 1.50 -34.59 -2.82
#